data_AF-A0A1G2ZW88-F1
#
_entry.id   AF-A0A1G2ZW88-F1
#
_cell.length_a   1.000
_cell.length_b   1.000
_cell.length_c   1.000
_cell.angle_alpha   90.00
_cell.angle_beta   90.00
_cell.angle_gamma   90.00
#
_symmetry.space_group_name_H-M   'P 1'
#
loop_
_entity.id
_entity.type
_entity.pdbx_description
1 polymer ?
#
loop_
_entity_poly.entity_id
_entity_poly.type
_entity_poly.pdbx_seq_one_letter_code
_entity_poly.pdbx_strand_id
1 'polypeptide(L)'
;MEFNIAGMSPDMNDSFYHTGNRQPVASMLSEMEFADLATLGLLNRSGGFNTTFVFTSPPEIWLFPVKTFSRSEEGLDVIYQCSTILPHWRITLEPGKTWEMVITFKTEDLPT
;
A
#
# COMPACT_ATOMS: atom_id res chain seq x y z
N MET A 1 12.00 -3.13 0.10
CA MET A 1 11.20 -3.82 -0.94
C MET A 1 10.13 -2.85 -1.39
N GLU A 2 9.58 -2.99 -2.59
CA GLU A 2 8.57 -2.06 -3.12
C GLU A 2 7.43 -2.84 -3.78
N PHE A 3 6.19 -2.50 -3.44
CA PHE A 3 4.99 -3.10 -4.01
C PHE A 3 4.14 -2.01 -4.66
N ASN A 4 3.85 -2.16 -5.95
CA ASN A 4 2.98 -1.26 -6.69
C ASN A 4 1.61 -1.92 -6.88
N ILE A 5 0.57 -1.32 -6.30
CA ILE A 5 -0.80 -1.82 -6.33
C ILE A 5 -1.60 -1.02 -7.36
N ALA A 6 -1.84 -1.64 -8.51
CA ALA A 6 -2.57 -1.06 -9.63
C ALA A 6 -4.01 -1.58 -9.70
N GLY A 7 -4.81 -1.01 -10.61
CA GLY A 7 -6.16 -1.48 -10.90
C GLY A 7 -7.22 -1.09 -9.87
N MET A 8 -6.93 -0.09 -9.04
CA MET A 8 -7.85 0.42 -8.03
C MET A 8 -8.27 1.85 -8.34
N SER A 9 -9.51 2.19 -8.03
CA SER A 9 -9.94 3.58 -8.06
C SER A 9 -9.20 4.36 -6.96
N PRO A 10 -8.69 5.57 -7.26
CA PRO A 10 -8.12 6.41 -6.22
C PRO A 10 -9.17 7.06 -5.29
N ASP A 11 -10.47 6.89 -5.58
CA ASP A 11 -11.56 7.39 -4.74
C ASP A 11 -11.56 6.68 -3.39
N MET A 12 -11.43 7.46 -2.30
CA MET A 12 -11.40 6.96 -0.93
C MET A 12 -12.71 6.28 -0.50
N ASN A 13 -13.83 6.58 -1.16
CA ASN A 13 -15.08 5.86 -0.93
C ASN A 13 -15.04 4.43 -1.49
N ASP A 14 -14.21 4.19 -2.52
CA ASP A 14 -14.06 2.89 -3.17
C ASP A 14 -12.85 2.11 -2.66
N SER A 15 -11.67 2.73 -2.64
CA SER A 15 -10.41 2.10 -2.24
C SER A 15 -9.65 2.90 -1.19
N PHE A 16 -9.21 2.24 -0.13
CA PHE A 16 -8.47 2.90 0.95
C PHE A 16 -7.55 1.94 1.71
N TYR A 17 -6.53 2.52 2.35
CA TYR A 17 -5.68 1.83 3.31
C TYR A 17 -6.33 1.77 4.69
N HIS A 18 -6.04 0.72 5.45
CA HIS A 18 -6.43 0.57 6.86
C HIS A 18 -5.37 -0.18 7.67
N THR A 19 -5.42 -0.11 8.99
CA THR A 19 -4.43 -0.74 9.91
C THR A 19 -5.04 -1.88 10.75
N GLY A 20 -6.01 -2.61 10.17
CA GLY A 20 -6.57 -3.85 10.73
C GLY A 20 -8.08 -3.88 11.02
N ASN A 21 -8.73 -2.73 11.27
CA ASN A 21 -10.18 -2.67 11.56
C ASN A 21 -11.05 -2.34 10.33
N ARG A 22 -10.46 -2.34 9.13
CA ARG A 22 -11.07 -1.91 7.86
C ARG A 22 -11.66 -0.49 7.89
N GLN A 23 -11.26 0.35 8.84
CA GLN A 23 -11.56 1.78 8.82
C GLN A 23 -10.51 2.51 7.97
N PRO A 24 -10.93 3.44 7.09
CA PRO A 24 -10.00 4.20 6.27
C PRO A 24 -9.02 5.01 7.13
N VAL A 25 -7.73 4.86 6.84
CA VAL A 25 -6.67 5.72 7.40
C VAL A 25 -6.03 6.62 6.34
N ALA A 26 -6.05 6.20 5.09
CA ALA A 26 -5.50 6.96 3.96
C ALA A 26 -6.18 6.55 2.64
N SER A 27 -6.23 7.48 1.70
CA SER A 27 -6.65 7.22 0.32
C SER A 27 -5.50 6.61 -0.49
N MET A 28 -5.80 6.06 -1.66
CA MET A 28 -4.78 5.61 -2.61
C MET A 28 -3.88 6.75 -3.12
N LEU A 29 -4.34 8.00 -3.06
CA LEU A 29 -3.58 9.18 -3.47
C LEU A 29 -2.69 9.76 -2.38
N SER A 30 -2.73 9.20 -1.17
CA SER A 30 -2.02 9.74 -0.03
C SER A 30 -0.52 9.49 -0.12
N GLU A 31 0.25 10.52 0.22
CA GLU A 31 1.66 10.42 0.58
C GLU A 31 1.74 10.36 2.11
N MET A 32 2.20 9.23 2.66
CA MET A 32 2.13 8.98 4.10
C MET A 32 3.28 8.10 4.58
N GLU A 33 3.62 8.25 5.86
CA GLU A 33 4.53 7.36 6.56
C GLU A 33 3.82 6.70 7.75
N PHE A 34 4.04 5.40 7.93
CA PHE A 34 3.70 4.69 9.15
C PHE A 34 4.97 4.21 9.84
N ALA A 35 5.05 4.41 11.14
CA ALA A 35 6.11 3.83 11.97
C ALA A 35 5.65 2.50 12.58
N ASP A 36 6.54 1.50 12.58
CA ASP A 36 6.37 0.21 13.26
C ASP A 36 5.02 -0.50 12.97
N LEU A 37 4.61 -0.55 11.71
CA LEU A 37 3.30 -1.08 11.34
C LEU A 37 3.35 -2.57 10.96
N ALA A 38 2.89 -3.44 11.86
CA ALA A 38 2.86 -4.89 11.64
C ALA A 38 1.88 -5.36 10.56
N THR A 39 0.82 -4.58 10.29
CA THR A 39 -0.23 -4.94 9.34
C THR A 39 -0.75 -3.72 8.60
N LEU A 40 -0.69 -3.77 7.28
CA LEU A 40 -1.30 -2.78 6.39
C LEU A 40 -2.32 -3.48 5.51
N GLY A 41 -3.56 -3.05 5.62
CA GLY A 41 -4.65 -3.50 4.79
C GLY A 41 -5.00 -2.49 3.71
N LEU A 42 -5.60 -3.00 2.64
CA LEU A 42 -6.11 -2.24 1.54
C LEU A 42 -7.44 -2.87 1.12
N LEU A 43 -8.51 -2.08 1.22
CA LEU A 43 -9.86 -2.51 0.90
C LEU A 43 -10.27 -1.88 -0.42
N ASN A 44 -10.83 -2.67 -1.32
CA ASN A 44 -11.44 -2.20 -2.57
C ASN A 44 -12.90 -2.68 -2.62
N ARG A 45 -13.84 -1.73 -2.58
CA ARG A 45 -15.27 -2.02 -2.50
C ARG A 45 -15.83 -2.51 -3.83
N SER A 46 -15.55 -1.81 -4.92
CA SER A 46 -16.06 -2.13 -6.26
C SER A 46 -15.64 -3.54 -6.73
N GLY A 47 -14.41 -3.95 -6.42
CA GLY A 47 -13.90 -5.30 -6.69
C GLY A 47 -14.26 -6.32 -5.61
N GLY A 48 -14.79 -5.89 -4.47
CA GLY A 48 -15.31 -6.79 -3.44
C GLY A 48 -14.22 -7.56 -2.68
N PHE A 49 -13.03 -7.01 -2.49
CA PHE A 49 -11.94 -7.69 -1.79
C PHE A 49 -11.19 -6.80 -0.80
N ASN A 50 -10.56 -7.45 0.17
CA ASN A 50 -9.56 -6.85 1.05
C ASN A 50 -8.23 -7.57 0.84
N THR A 51 -7.16 -6.79 0.79
CA THR A 51 -5.80 -7.29 0.70
C THR A 51 -5.03 -6.83 1.91
N THR A 52 -4.17 -7.68 2.47
CA THR A 52 -3.43 -7.36 3.69
C THR A 52 -1.98 -7.83 3.59
N PHE A 53 -1.08 -6.91 3.91
CA PHE A 53 0.33 -7.17 4.17
C PHE A 53 0.52 -7.38 5.67
N VAL A 54 1.17 -8.49 6.04
CA VAL A 54 1.55 -8.81 7.42
C VAL A 54 3.06 -9.01 7.47
N PHE A 55 3.72 -8.30 8.38
CA PHE A 55 5.17 -8.31 8.52
C PHE A 55 5.56 -8.97 9.84
N THR A 56 6.45 -9.97 9.82
CA THR A 56 6.98 -10.57 11.07
C THR A 56 7.93 -9.64 11.83
N SER A 57 8.53 -8.67 11.13
CA SER A 57 9.27 -7.54 11.70
C SER A 57 8.60 -6.26 11.21
N PRO A 58 7.91 -5.49 12.07
CA PRO A 58 7.22 -4.27 11.67
C PRO A 58 8.19 -3.26 10.98
N PRO A 59 7.90 -2.83 9.74
CA PRO A 59 8.66 -1.79 9.04
C PRO A 59 8.19 -0.38 9.37
N GLU A 60 9.02 0.60 9.03
CA GLU A 60 8.54 1.91 8.61
C GLU A 60 8.00 1.78 7.17
N ILE A 61 6.82 2.31 6.88
CA ILE A 61 6.19 2.19 5.55
C ILE A 61 6.00 3.56 4.95
N TRP A 62 6.50 3.76 3.74
CA TRP A 62 6.12 4.88 2.89
C TRP A 62 5.03 4.47 1.91
N LEU A 63 3.98 5.29 1.85
CA LEU A 63 2.92 5.22 0.86
C LEU A 63 3.00 6.42 -0.04
N PHE A 64 2.87 6.23 -1.34
CA PHE A 64 2.74 7.32 -2.30
C PHE A 64 2.10 6.85 -3.61
N PRO A 65 1.37 7.72 -4.33
CA PRO A 65 0.81 7.39 -5.64
C PRO A 65 1.85 7.54 -6.76
N VAL A 66 1.78 6.65 -7.74
CA VAL A 66 2.45 6.85 -9.03
C VAL A 66 1.45 7.47 -10.00
N LYS A 67 1.84 8.60 -10.59
CA LYS A 67 1.04 9.35 -11.55
C LYS A 67 1.84 9.57 -12.83
N THR A 68 1.17 9.55 -13.96
CA THR A 68 1.75 9.92 -15.25
C THR A 68 1.11 11.18 -15.80
N PHE A 69 1.88 11.94 -16.56
CA PHE A 69 1.37 13.04 -17.35
C PHE A 69 0.99 12.53 -18.74
N SER A 70 -0.24 12.78 -19.16
CA SER A 70 -0.74 12.46 -20.50
C SER A 70 -1.13 13.76 -21.19
N ARG A 71 -0.63 13.98 -22.41
CA ARG A 71 -0.97 15.16 -23.21
C ARG A 71 -1.95 14.76 -24.31
N SER A 72 -3.16 15.30 -24.26
CA SER A 72 -4.19 15.18 -25.29
C SER A 72 -4.30 16.50 -26.07
N GLU A 73 -5.19 16.54 -27.08
CA GLU A 73 -5.53 17.80 -27.77
C GLU A 73 -6.30 18.78 -26.86
N GLU A 74 -6.97 18.26 -25.84
CA GLU A 74 -7.80 19.03 -24.89
C GLU A 74 -6.99 19.57 -23.70
N GLY A 75 -5.77 19.06 -23.47
CA GLY A 75 -4.90 19.55 -22.42
C GLY A 75 -3.93 18.52 -21.85
N LEU A 76 -3.48 18.79 -20.63
CA LEU A 76 -2.59 17.92 -19.86
C LEU A 76 -3.38 17.28 -18.73
N ASP A 77 -3.43 15.95 -18.72
CA ASP A 77 -4.06 15.16 -17.67
C ASP A 77 -3.02 14.51 -16.78
N VAL A 78 -3.30 14.48 -15.47
CA VAL A 78 -2.53 13.70 -14.50
C VAL A 78 -3.30 12.42 -14.21
N ILE A 79 -2.75 11.30 -14.64
CA ILE A 79 -3.40 9.99 -14.56
C ILE A 79 -2.78 9.21 -13.41
N TYR A 80 -3.61 8.83 -12.44
CA TYR A 80 -3.23 7.86 -11.40
C TYR A 80 -3.03 6.48 -12.04
N GLN A 81 -1.88 5.84 -11.78
CA GLN A 81 -1.55 4.51 -12.31
C GLN A 81 -1.64 3.43 -11.24
N CYS A 82 -1.08 3.69 -10.07
CA CYS A 82 -1.03 2.77 -8.95
C CYS A 82 -0.63 3.50 -7.66
N SER A 83 -0.68 2.79 -6.54
CA SER A 83 -0.08 3.26 -5.30
C SER A 83 1.04 2.33 -4.86
N THR A 84 2.12 2.95 -4.40
CA THR A 84 3.31 2.28 -3.92
C THR A 84 3.22 2.09 -2.42
N ILE A 85 3.53 0.87 -1.97
CA ILE A 85 3.78 0.51 -0.58
C ILE A 85 5.26 0.13 -0.49
N LEU A 86 6.03 0.94 0.23
CA LEU A 86 7.47 0.75 0.39
C LEU A 86 7.77 0.51 1.88
N PRO A 87 7.75 -0.76 2.34
CA PRO A 87 8.25 -1.11 3.66
C PRO A 87 9.79 -1.07 3.67
N HIS A 88 10.34 -0.41 4.68
CA HIS A 88 11.77 -0.31 4.90
C HIS A 88 12.14 -0.51 6.38
N TRP A 89 13.38 -0.95 6.60
CA TRP A 89 13.92 -1.27 7.91
C TRP A 89 15.33 -0.71 8.03
N ARG A 90 15.67 -0.20 9.21
CA ARG A 90 17.05 0.08 9.59
C ARG A 90 17.67 -1.17 10.20
N ILE A 91 18.54 -1.82 9.45
CA ILE A 91 19.15 -3.09 9.84
C ILE A 91 20.61 -2.86 10.18
N THR A 92 21.03 -3.28 11.37
CA THR A 92 22.45 -3.34 11.78
C THR A 92 22.80 -4.79 12.06
N LEU A 93 23.83 -5.30 11.37
CA LEU A 93 24.27 -6.69 11.47
C LEU A 93 25.73 -6.77 11.88
N GLU A 94 26.00 -7.60 12.88
CA GLU A 94 27.36 -8.00 13.24
C GLU A 94 27.93 -9.01 12.23
N PRO A 95 29.27 -9.14 12.12
CA PRO A 95 29.90 -10.12 11.23
C PRO A 95 29.35 -11.53 11.44
N GLY A 96 28.92 -12.16 10.34
CA GLY A 96 28.37 -13.52 10.34
C GLY A 96 26.92 -13.64 10.84
N LYS A 97 26.22 -12.54 11.11
CA LYS A 97 24.79 -12.54 11.43
C LYS A 97 23.93 -12.37 10.19
N THR A 98 22.71 -12.90 10.27
CA THR A 98 21.68 -12.79 9.23
C THR A 98 20.46 -12.09 9.82
N TRP A 99 19.78 -11.28 9.01
CA TRP A 99 18.46 -10.75 9.31
C TRP A 99 17.44 -11.43 8.42
N GLU A 100 16.39 -11.97 9.02
CA GLU A 100 15.34 -12.70 8.33
C GLU A 100 13.98 -12.12 8.68
N MET A 101 13.08 -12.14 7.71
CA MET A 101 11.76 -11.55 7.84
C MET A 101 10.80 -12.23 6.85
N VAL A 102 9.52 -12.32 7.20
CA VAL A 102 8.47 -12.80 6.29
C VAL A 102 7.41 -11.71 6.07
N ILE A 103 7.15 -11.38 4.79
CA ILE A 103 6.02 -10.57 4.36
C ILE A 103 4.97 -11.54 3.86
N THR A 104 3.80 -11.56 4.49
CA THR A 104 2.66 -12.30 3.98
C THR A 104 1.70 -11.35 3.31
N PHE A 105 1.42 -11.59 2.04
CA PHE A 105 0.38 -10.91 1.29
C PHE A 105 -0.84 -11.83 1.19
N LYS A 106 -2.00 -11.36 1.63
CA LYS A 106 -3.25 -12.12 1.60
C LYS A 106 -4.32 -11.31 0.91
N THR A 107 -5.21 -11.98 0.20
CA THR A 107 -6.43 -11.39 -0.35
C THR A 107 -7.61 -12.24 0.09
N GLU A 108 -8.69 -11.58 0.48
CA GLU A 108 -9.94 -12.17 0.91
C GLU A 108 -11.11 -11.42 0.28
N ASP A 109 -12.17 -12.14 -0.06
CA ASP A 109 -13.40 -11.52 -0.52
C ASP A 109 -14.07 -10.77 0.65
N LEU A 110 -14.69 -9.63 0.35
CA LEU A 110 -15.54 -8.95 1.29
C LEU A 110 -16.84 -9.75 1.46
N PRO A 111 -17.37 -9.88 2.69
CA PRO A 111 -18.66 -10.51 2.91
C PRO A 111 -19.75 -9.75 2.12
N THR A 112 -20.68 -10.53 1.57
CA THR A 112 -21.85 -10.05 0.82
C THR A 112 -22.91 -9.44 1.73
#